data_AF-A0A969BIV0-F1
#
_entry.id   AF-A0A969BIV0-F1
#
_cell.length_a   1.000
_cell.length_b   1.000
_cell.length_c   1.000
_cell.angle_alpha   90.00
_cell.angle_beta   90.00
_cell.angle_gamma   90.00
#
_symmetry.space_group_name_H-M   'P 1'
#
loop_
_entity.id
_entity.type
_entity.pdbx_description
1 polymer ?
#
loop_
_entity_poly.entity_id
_entity_poly.type
_entity_poly.pdbx_seq_one_letter_code
_entity_poly.pdbx_strand_id
1 'polypeptide(L)'
;MKVYTFEAFPYGWAQTQNNLGNAYFQRIKEDKADNLEQAIVCFKESLKVYTIEAFPYEWARTQNNLGNAYKDRIKEDKAQNLEKAIAYCQEAMKVYTFEAYPSKWAGTQNNLATIYRNRIIGDKAHNLEQTIACLEEVMKVYTFEAFPQYWALTQINIANAYCDRIKSEQSSNLELAIAYYENLWF
;
A
#
# COMPACT_ATOMS: atom_id res chain seq x y z
N MET A 1 -3.04 -13.68 33.20
CA MET A 1 -3.98 -12.56 33.37
C MET A 1 -3.92 -11.70 32.10
N LYS A 2 -5.01 -11.58 31.33
CA LYS A 2 -5.06 -10.68 30.16
C LYS A 2 -5.37 -9.28 30.67
N VAL A 3 -4.37 -8.40 30.74
CA VAL A 3 -4.49 -7.06 31.35
C VAL A 3 -5.18 -6.07 30.39
N TYR A 4 -5.08 -6.29 29.08
CA TYR A 4 -5.77 -5.50 28.06
C TYR A 4 -6.90 -6.34 27.45
N THR A 5 -8.12 -6.17 27.94
CA THR A 5 -9.34 -6.73 27.32
C THR A 5 -10.13 -5.59 26.67
N PHE A 6 -10.98 -5.92 25.68
CA PHE A 6 -11.84 -4.96 24.99
C PHE A 6 -12.67 -4.10 25.96
N GLU A 7 -13.13 -4.69 27.07
CA GLU A 7 -14.02 -4.05 28.04
C GLU A 7 -13.28 -3.12 29.03
N ALA A 8 -12.03 -3.42 29.39
CA ALA A 8 -11.29 -2.65 30.40
C ALA A 8 -10.44 -1.53 29.79
N PHE A 9 -9.83 -1.78 28.63
CA PHE A 9 -8.91 -0.84 27.96
C PHE A 9 -9.02 -0.97 26.44
N PRO A 10 -10.12 -0.49 25.83
CA PRO A 10 -10.40 -0.70 24.40
C PRO A 10 -9.27 -0.18 23.50
N TYR A 11 -8.73 1.00 23.77
CA TYR A 11 -7.60 1.56 23.01
C TYR A 11 -6.33 0.70 23.11
N GLY A 12 -5.93 0.31 24.34
CA GLY A 12 -4.74 -0.51 24.56
C GLY A 12 -4.87 -1.92 23.97
N TRP A 13 -6.08 -2.49 24.01
CA TRP A 13 -6.38 -3.74 23.33
C TRP A 13 -6.26 -3.61 21.81
N ALA A 14 -6.82 -2.56 21.21
CA ALA A 14 -6.72 -2.32 19.77
C ALA A 14 -5.28 -2.06 19.31
N GLN A 15 -4.51 -1.33 20.12
CA GLN A 15 -3.09 -1.13 19.89
C GLN A 15 -2.32 -2.46 19.91
N THR A 16 -2.63 -3.32 20.87
CA THR A 16 -2.05 -4.66 20.97
C THR A 16 -2.39 -5.50 19.75
N GLN A 17 -3.65 -5.47 19.30
CA GLN A 17 -4.08 -6.18 18.09
C GLN A 17 -3.36 -5.66 16.84
N ASN A 18 -3.27 -4.34 16.65
CA ASN A 18 -2.56 -3.78 15.51
C ASN A 18 -1.07 -4.18 15.51
N ASN A 19 -0.42 -4.11 16.66
CA ASN A 19 0.99 -4.50 16.80
C ASN A 19 1.20 -6.00 16.57
N LEU A 20 0.29 -6.85 17.07
CA LEU A 20 0.31 -8.27 16.82
C LEU A 20 0.11 -8.58 15.32
N GLY A 21 -0.77 -7.85 14.65
CA GLY A 21 -0.96 -7.93 13.21
C GLY A 21 0.31 -7.61 12.43
N ASN A 22 1.03 -6.55 12.82
CA ASN A 22 2.33 -6.21 12.23
C ASN A 22 3.38 -7.30 12.48
N ALA A 23 3.41 -7.88 13.68
CA ALA A 23 4.33 -8.96 14.01
C ALA A 23 4.08 -10.22 13.17
N TYR A 24 2.81 -10.60 12.97
CA TYR A 24 2.46 -11.69 12.06
C TYR A 24 2.83 -11.38 10.60
N PHE A 25 2.54 -10.16 10.13
CA PHE A 25 2.87 -9.73 8.77
C PHE A 25 4.38 -9.81 8.47
N GLN A 26 5.23 -9.46 9.44
CA GLN A 26 6.69 -9.48 9.31
C GLN A 26 7.32 -10.86 9.59
N ARG A 27 6.55 -11.82 10.09
CA ARG A 27 7.09 -13.10 10.54
C ARG A 27 7.55 -13.95 9.37
N ILE A 28 8.84 -14.25 9.33
CA ILE A 28 9.47 -15.10 8.30
C ILE A 28 9.34 -16.60 8.65
N LYS A 29 9.24 -16.94 9.94
CA LYS A 29 9.07 -18.33 10.40
C LYS A 29 7.62 -18.79 10.23
N GLU A 30 7.44 -20.11 10.11
CA GLU A 30 6.15 -20.78 9.84
C GLU A 30 5.56 -20.46 8.46
N ASP A 31 4.35 -20.96 8.19
CA ASP A 31 3.69 -20.78 6.91
C ASP A 31 3.30 -19.31 6.69
N LYS A 32 3.81 -18.73 5.61
CA LYS A 32 3.57 -17.31 5.27
C LYS A 32 2.07 -17.03 5.03
N ALA A 33 1.33 -17.98 4.48
CA ALA A 33 -0.08 -17.79 4.18
C ALA A 33 -0.88 -17.71 5.49
N ASP A 34 -0.61 -18.60 6.44
CA ASP A 34 -1.23 -18.55 7.78
C ASP A 34 -0.88 -17.27 8.54
N ASN A 35 0.39 -16.84 8.51
CA ASN A 35 0.81 -15.57 9.11
C ASN A 35 0.02 -14.37 8.55
N LEU A 36 -0.22 -14.33 7.23
CA LEU A 36 -1.01 -13.26 6.61
C LEU A 36 -2.47 -13.30 7.03
N GLU A 37 -3.08 -14.48 7.20
CA GLU A 37 -4.44 -14.59 7.73
C GLU A 37 -4.53 -14.07 9.16
N GLN A 38 -3.58 -14.43 10.03
CA GLN A 38 -3.54 -13.92 11.41
C GLN A 38 -3.35 -12.41 11.45
N ALA A 39 -2.49 -11.86 10.59
CA ALA A 39 -2.31 -10.42 10.47
C ALA A 39 -3.61 -9.70 10.11
N ILE A 40 -4.35 -10.21 9.11
CA ILE A 40 -5.64 -9.67 8.68
C ILE A 40 -6.65 -9.70 9.83
N VAL A 41 -6.75 -10.82 10.55
CA VAL A 41 -7.64 -10.94 11.72
C VAL A 41 -7.31 -9.88 12.76
N CYS A 42 -6.04 -9.79 13.17
CA CYS A 42 -5.59 -8.81 14.16
C CYS A 42 -5.87 -7.36 13.74
N PHE A 43 -5.59 -6.99 12.49
CA PHE A 43 -5.91 -5.65 12.01
C PHE A 43 -7.42 -5.37 12.03
N LYS A 44 -8.26 -6.31 11.56
CA LYS A 44 -9.73 -6.17 11.62
C LYS A 44 -10.25 -6.05 13.05
N GLU A 45 -9.68 -6.80 13.99
CA GLU A 45 -10.03 -6.68 15.41
C GLU A 45 -9.69 -5.28 15.94
N SER A 46 -8.53 -4.71 15.58
CA SER A 46 -8.18 -3.34 16.00
C SER A 46 -9.13 -2.27 15.45
N LEU A 47 -9.70 -2.47 14.25
CA LEU A 47 -10.70 -1.56 13.66
C LEU A 47 -12.06 -1.57 14.38
N LYS A 48 -12.31 -2.48 15.33
CA LYS A 48 -13.51 -2.40 16.19
C LYS A 48 -13.46 -1.23 17.17
N VAL A 49 -12.25 -0.71 17.44
CA VAL A 49 -12.02 0.43 18.34
C VAL A 49 -11.47 1.61 17.58
N TYR A 50 -10.49 1.38 16.70
CA TYR A 50 -9.99 2.40 15.80
C TYR A 50 -11.04 2.66 14.74
N THR A 51 -11.83 3.72 14.91
CA THR A 51 -12.74 4.27 13.90
C THR A 51 -12.19 5.58 13.36
N ILE A 52 -12.69 6.02 12.20
CA ILE A 52 -12.25 7.28 11.60
C ILE A 52 -12.60 8.49 12.48
N GLU A 53 -13.69 8.42 13.25
CA GLU A 53 -14.14 9.51 14.12
C GLU A 53 -13.33 9.58 15.43
N ALA A 54 -13.03 8.44 16.04
CA ALA A 54 -12.39 8.39 17.36
C ALA A 54 -10.87 8.40 17.28
N PHE A 55 -10.29 7.69 16.30
CA PHE A 55 -8.85 7.49 16.16
C PHE A 55 -8.45 7.53 14.67
N PRO A 56 -8.62 8.68 13.99
CA PRO A 56 -8.45 8.77 12.53
C PRO A 56 -7.09 8.28 12.05
N TYR A 57 -6.02 8.64 12.77
CA TYR A 57 -4.67 8.26 12.41
C TYR A 57 -4.42 6.74 12.54
N GLU A 58 -4.82 6.14 13.66
CA GLU A 58 -4.70 4.71 13.90
C GLU A 58 -5.59 3.89 12.97
N TRP A 59 -6.79 4.39 12.69
CA TRP A 59 -7.71 3.81 11.71
C TRP A 59 -7.03 3.78 10.33
N ALA A 60 -6.54 4.91 9.83
CA ALA A 60 -5.88 4.99 8.52
C ALA A 60 -4.62 4.13 8.45
N ARG A 61 -3.83 4.08 9.53
CA ARG A 61 -2.67 3.17 9.63
C ARG A 61 -3.09 1.71 9.46
N THR A 62 -4.16 1.33 10.15
CA THR A 62 -4.69 -0.03 10.12
C THR A 62 -5.27 -0.38 8.76
N GLN A 63 -5.97 0.55 8.11
CA GLN A 63 -6.47 0.39 6.75
C GLN A 63 -5.31 0.18 5.76
N ASN A 64 -4.26 1.01 5.79
CA ASN A 64 -3.10 0.81 4.92
C ASN A 64 -2.39 -0.53 5.17
N ASN A 65 -2.33 -0.98 6.43
CA ASN A 65 -1.77 -2.30 6.77
C ASN A 65 -2.62 -3.45 6.23
N LEU A 66 -3.95 -3.34 6.30
CA LEU A 66 -4.87 -4.28 5.65
C LEU A 66 -4.69 -4.29 4.13
N GLY A 67 -4.49 -3.12 3.51
CA GLY A 67 -4.15 -3.00 2.11
C GLY A 67 -2.92 -3.85 1.74
N ASN A 68 -1.84 -3.73 2.50
CA ASN A 68 -0.63 -4.54 2.30
C ASN A 68 -0.85 -6.02 2.57
N ALA A 69 -1.56 -6.38 3.64
CA ALA A 69 -1.82 -7.78 3.98
C ALA A 69 -2.65 -8.47 2.89
N TYR A 70 -3.68 -7.80 2.35
CA TYR A 70 -4.49 -8.32 1.24
C TYR A 70 -3.71 -8.37 -0.08
N LYS A 71 -2.86 -7.39 -0.36
CA LYS A 71 -1.95 -7.40 -1.52
C LYS A 71 -1.06 -8.64 -1.51
N ASP A 72 -0.52 -9.00 -0.34
CA ASP A 72 0.43 -10.11 -0.20
C ASP A 72 -0.25 -11.46 0.10
N ARG A 73 -1.57 -11.46 0.38
CA ARG A 73 -2.36 -12.64 0.72
C ARG A 73 -2.24 -13.73 -0.35
N ILE A 74 -1.97 -14.94 0.12
CA ILE A 74 -1.73 -16.13 -0.71
C ILE A 74 -3.03 -16.95 -0.85
N LYS A 75 -3.85 -17.02 0.20
CA LYS A 75 -5.11 -17.78 0.21
C LYS A 75 -6.24 -17.01 -0.47
N GLU A 76 -7.26 -17.75 -0.87
CA GLU A 76 -8.43 -17.28 -1.62
C GLU A 76 -8.07 -16.72 -3.01
N ASP A 77 -9.08 -16.21 -3.71
CA ASP A 77 -8.92 -15.65 -5.03
C ASP A 77 -8.02 -14.40 -5.04
N LYS A 78 -6.95 -14.46 -5.85
CA LYS A 78 -5.94 -13.38 -5.92
C LYS A 78 -6.55 -12.07 -6.44
N ALA A 79 -7.48 -12.15 -7.39
CA ALA A 79 -8.09 -10.95 -7.97
C ALA A 79 -8.92 -10.21 -6.91
N GLN A 80 -9.78 -10.91 -6.18
CA GLN A 80 -10.56 -10.36 -5.08
C GLN A 80 -9.68 -9.82 -3.94
N ASN A 81 -8.55 -10.46 -3.65
CA ASN A 81 -7.60 -9.97 -2.66
C ASN A 81 -7.02 -8.60 -3.09
N LEU A 82 -6.69 -8.42 -4.37
CA LEU A 82 -6.20 -7.13 -4.87
C LEU A 82 -7.28 -6.05 -4.84
N GLU A 83 -8.54 -6.36 -5.16
CA GLU A 83 -9.63 -5.37 -5.03
C GLU A 83 -9.85 -4.95 -3.57
N LYS A 84 -9.78 -5.89 -2.62
CA LYS A 84 -9.82 -5.56 -1.19
C LYS A 84 -8.63 -4.67 -0.79
N ALA A 85 -7.45 -4.97 -1.31
CA ALA A 85 -6.26 -4.16 -1.04
C ALA A 85 -6.43 -2.71 -1.53
N ILE A 86 -6.97 -2.52 -2.74
CA ILE A 86 -7.30 -1.19 -3.29
C ILE A 86 -8.26 -0.46 -2.37
N ALA A 87 -9.38 -1.09 -2.00
CA ALA A 87 -10.39 -0.48 -1.15
C ALA A 87 -9.80 -0.04 0.20
N TYR A 88 -8.98 -0.89 0.83
CA TYR A 88 -8.34 -0.55 2.10
C TYR A 88 -7.32 0.60 1.99
N CYS A 89 -6.53 0.67 0.92
CA CYS A 89 -5.64 1.81 0.69
C CYS A 89 -6.43 3.11 0.43
N GLN A 90 -7.53 3.05 -0.33
CA GLN A 90 -8.41 4.19 -0.57
C GLN A 90 -9.07 4.70 0.72
N GLU A 91 -9.48 3.80 1.62
CA GLU A 91 -9.98 4.18 2.94
C GLU A 91 -8.90 4.90 3.76
N ALA A 92 -7.65 4.39 3.79
CA ALA A 92 -6.55 5.06 4.50
C ALA A 92 -6.30 6.50 3.99
N MET A 93 -6.47 6.72 2.70
CA MET A 93 -6.30 8.02 2.03
C MET A 93 -7.35 9.07 2.41
N LYS A 94 -8.46 8.70 3.07
CA LYS A 94 -9.40 9.68 3.65
C LYS A 94 -8.79 10.50 4.79
N VAL A 95 -7.76 9.95 5.46
CA VAL A 95 -7.03 10.63 6.55
C VAL A 95 -5.61 10.96 6.14
N TYR A 96 -4.92 10.02 5.48
CA TYR A 96 -3.55 10.22 5.00
C TYR A 96 -3.49 11.10 3.77
N THR A 97 -3.96 12.34 3.83
CA THR A 97 -3.93 13.26 2.68
C THR A 97 -2.54 13.83 2.43
N PHE A 98 -2.32 14.40 1.24
CA PHE A 98 -1.07 15.08 0.88
C PHE A 98 -0.73 16.21 1.86
N GLU A 99 -1.72 16.97 2.31
CA GLU A 99 -1.55 18.13 3.18
C GLU A 99 -1.27 17.74 4.63
N ALA A 100 -2.00 16.75 5.14
CA ALA A 100 -1.93 16.37 6.56
C ALA A 100 -0.77 15.41 6.85
N TYR A 101 -0.53 14.44 5.95
CA TYR A 101 0.45 13.37 6.15
C TYR A 101 1.17 13.00 4.85
N PRO A 102 1.94 13.92 4.23
CA PRO A 102 2.52 13.74 2.89
C PRO A 102 3.31 12.44 2.76
N SER A 103 4.13 12.08 3.76
CA SER A 103 4.91 10.83 3.70
C SER A 103 4.05 9.56 3.80
N LYS A 104 2.91 9.61 4.52
CA LYS A 104 1.98 8.48 4.61
C LYS A 104 1.09 8.38 3.37
N TRP A 105 0.69 9.53 2.81
CA TRP A 105 0.04 9.62 1.51
C TRP A 105 0.90 8.96 0.43
N ALA A 106 2.16 9.38 0.29
CA ALA A 106 3.09 8.81 -0.70
C ALA A 106 3.33 7.31 -0.46
N GLY A 107 3.50 6.88 0.78
CA GLY A 107 3.60 5.45 1.10
C GLY A 107 2.36 4.65 0.68
N THR A 108 1.16 5.22 0.83
CA THR A 108 -0.10 4.58 0.44
C THR A 108 -0.28 4.57 -1.09
N GLN A 109 0.09 5.65 -1.77
CA GLN A 109 0.10 5.74 -3.23
C GLN A 109 1.06 4.72 -3.85
N ASN A 110 2.25 4.52 -3.28
CA ASN A 110 3.17 3.46 -3.72
C ASN A 110 2.56 2.04 -3.57
N ASN A 111 1.81 1.80 -2.49
CA ASN A 111 1.10 0.54 -2.33
C ASN A 111 0.03 0.36 -3.41
N LEU A 112 -0.78 1.40 -3.67
CA LEU A 112 -1.77 1.40 -4.75
C LEU A 112 -1.14 1.17 -6.12
N ALA A 113 -0.04 1.85 -6.45
CA ALA A 113 0.66 1.66 -7.71
C ALA A 113 1.06 0.19 -7.92
N THR A 114 1.59 -0.44 -6.88
CA THR A 114 1.98 -1.86 -6.89
C THR A 114 0.76 -2.78 -7.03
N ILE A 115 -0.35 -2.45 -6.37
CA ILE A 115 -1.59 -3.24 -6.45
C ILE A 115 -2.20 -3.13 -7.85
N TYR A 116 -2.32 -1.92 -8.41
CA TYR A 116 -2.84 -1.69 -9.76
C TYR A 116 -2.00 -2.40 -10.83
N ARG A 117 -0.66 -2.37 -10.70
CA ARG A 117 0.23 -3.05 -11.64
C ARG A 117 0.00 -4.56 -11.69
N ASN A 118 -0.36 -5.15 -10.55
CA ASN A 118 -0.65 -6.57 -10.40
C ASN A 118 -2.14 -6.92 -10.54
N ARG A 119 -3.01 -5.91 -10.72
CA ARG A 119 -4.47 -6.09 -10.74
C ARG A 119 -4.88 -6.95 -11.92
N ILE A 120 -5.68 -7.97 -11.62
CA ILE A 120 -6.13 -8.99 -12.58
C ILE A 120 -7.45 -8.57 -13.26
N ILE A 121 -8.30 -7.84 -12.54
CA ILE A 121 -9.59 -7.38 -13.05
C ILE A 121 -9.42 -6.12 -13.89
N GLY A 122 -10.20 -6.02 -14.96
CA GLY A 122 -10.23 -4.87 -15.85
C GLY A 122 -9.19 -4.96 -16.96
N ASP A 123 -9.06 -3.86 -17.70
CA ASP A 123 -8.08 -3.75 -18.78
C ASP A 123 -6.67 -3.47 -18.22
N LYS A 124 -5.68 -4.16 -18.79
CA LYS A 124 -4.28 -4.05 -18.34
C LYS A 124 -3.71 -2.67 -18.61
N ALA A 125 -4.04 -2.06 -19.75
CA ALA A 125 -3.55 -0.72 -20.06
C ALA A 125 -4.12 0.29 -19.06
N HIS A 126 -5.43 0.22 -18.79
CA HIS A 126 -6.05 1.05 -17.75
C HIS A 126 -5.41 0.87 -16.36
N ASN A 127 -5.12 -0.37 -15.97
CA ASN A 127 -4.45 -0.65 -14.71
C ASN A 127 -3.03 -0.05 -14.66
N LEU A 128 -2.30 -0.04 -15.77
CA LEU A 128 -0.99 0.61 -15.88
C LEU A 128 -1.10 2.14 -15.80
N GLU A 129 -2.12 2.76 -16.40
CA GLU A 129 -2.36 4.20 -16.24
C GLU A 129 -2.62 4.57 -14.77
N GLN A 130 -3.38 3.74 -14.03
CA GLN A 130 -3.56 3.93 -12.59
C GLN A 130 -2.24 3.76 -11.81
N THR A 131 -1.39 2.81 -12.20
CA THR A 131 -0.05 2.66 -11.62
C THR A 131 0.80 3.91 -11.81
N ILE A 132 0.86 4.44 -13.04
CA ILE A 132 1.64 5.63 -13.36
C ILE A 132 1.12 6.84 -12.59
N ALA A 133 -0.20 7.07 -12.60
CA ALA A 133 -0.81 8.18 -11.86
C ALA A 133 -0.48 8.13 -10.36
N CYS A 134 -0.54 6.96 -9.73
CA CYS A 134 -0.14 6.81 -8.32
C CYS A 134 1.34 7.15 -8.10
N LEU A 135 2.24 6.72 -8.98
CA LEU A 135 3.68 6.99 -8.85
C LEU A 135 4.03 8.46 -9.10
N GLU A 136 3.30 9.15 -9.98
CA GLU A 136 3.43 10.59 -10.18
C GLU A 136 3.04 11.37 -8.91
N GLU A 137 2.00 10.94 -8.19
CA GLU A 137 1.65 11.51 -6.88
C GLU A 137 2.74 11.28 -5.83
N VAL A 138 3.42 10.13 -5.86
CA VAL A 138 4.55 9.83 -4.97
C VAL A 138 5.71 10.79 -5.21
N MET A 139 6.00 11.14 -6.47
CA MET A 139 7.07 12.08 -6.83
C MET A 139 6.85 13.50 -6.30
N LYS A 140 5.61 13.90 -6.01
CA LYS A 140 5.34 15.21 -5.38
C LYS A 140 5.86 15.31 -3.94
N VAL A 141 6.09 14.17 -3.29
CA VAL A 141 6.58 14.09 -1.90
C VAL A 141 8.03 13.61 -1.87
N TYR A 142 8.32 12.53 -2.58
CA TYR A 142 9.66 11.96 -2.63
C TYR A 142 10.44 12.61 -3.77
N THR A 143 10.97 13.80 -3.50
CA THR A 143 11.89 14.50 -4.41
C THR A 143 13.33 14.02 -4.23
N PHE A 144 14.19 14.31 -5.19
CA PHE A 144 15.60 13.97 -5.11
C PHE A 144 16.29 14.61 -3.89
N GLU A 145 15.93 15.86 -3.57
CA GLU A 145 16.54 16.63 -2.49
C GLU A 145 16.14 16.10 -1.11
N ALA A 146 14.88 15.73 -0.94
CA ALA A 146 14.35 15.31 0.36
C ALA A 146 14.52 13.82 0.62
N PHE A 147 14.39 12.98 -0.43
CA PHE A 147 14.32 11.53 -0.32
C PHE A 147 14.97 10.83 -1.53
N PRO A 148 16.29 11.01 -1.77
CA PRO A 148 16.94 10.57 -3.01
C PRO A 148 16.76 9.08 -3.31
N GLN A 149 16.81 8.22 -2.28
CA GLN A 149 16.60 6.78 -2.44
C GLN A 149 15.16 6.43 -2.85
N TYR A 150 14.16 7.06 -2.21
CA TYR A 150 12.75 6.81 -2.54
C TYR A 150 12.37 7.43 -3.87
N TRP A 151 12.93 8.59 -4.21
CA TRP A 151 12.79 9.20 -5.52
C TRP A 151 13.32 8.28 -6.62
N ALA A 152 14.55 7.76 -6.48
CA ALA A 152 15.15 6.85 -7.46
C ALA A 152 14.33 5.57 -7.65
N LEU A 153 13.86 4.96 -6.55
CA LEU A 153 12.97 3.79 -6.63
C LEU A 153 11.65 4.11 -7.34
N THR A 154 11.10 5.30 -7.12
CA THR A 154 9.86 5.75 -7.78
C THR A 154 10.08 5.95 -9.28
N GLN A 155 11.20 6.58 -9.68
CA GLN A 155 11.60 6.72 -11.10
C GLN A 155 11.72 5.36 -11.78
N ILE A 156 12.38 4.38 -11.15
CA ILE A 156 12.51 3.01 -11.66
C ILE A 156 11.13 2.35 -11.83
N ASN A 157 10.23 2.53 -10.87
CA ASN A 157 8.89 1.96 -10.94
C ASN A 157 8.05 2.57 -12.07
N ILE A 158 8.19 3.88 -12.32
CA ILE A 158 7.51 4.56 -13.44
C ILE A 158 8.05 4.05 -14.77
N ALA A 159 9.38 3.98 -14.91
CA ALA A 159 10.02 3.46 -16.11
C ALA A 159 9.58 2.02 -16.40
N ASN A 160 9.51 1.16 -15.37
CA ASN A 160 9.00 -0.20 -15.49
C ASN A 160 7.53 -0.25 -15.92
N ALA A 161 6.68 0.65 -15.42
CA ALA A 161 5.27 0.74 -15.80
C ALA A 161 5.12 1.17 -17.28
N TYR A 162 5.90 2.15 -17.74
CA TYR A 162 5.95 2.53 -19.17
C TYR A 162 6.48 1.38 -20.04
N CYS A 163 7.50 0.65 -19.61
CA CYS A 163 7.97 -0.56 -20.30
C CYS A 163 6.90 -1.65 -20.40
N ASP A 164 6.12 -1.87 -19.35
CA ASP A 164 5.01 -2.83 -19.36
C ASP A 164 3.86 -2.37 -20.26
N ARG A 165 3.66 -1.05 -20.42
CA ARG A 165 2.68 -0.44 -21.35
C ARG A 165 3.07 -0.65 -22.83
N ILE A 166 4.37 -0.69 -23.14
CA ILE A 166 4.90 -0.99 -24.51
C ILE A 166 4.46 -2.37 -24.99
N LYS A 167 4.35 -3.36 -24.09
CA LYS A 167 3.89 -4.71 -24.46
C LYS A 167 2.42 -4.73 -24.91
N SER A 168 1.67 -3.64 -24.71
CA SER A 168 0.31 -3.45 -25.21
C SER A 168 0.20 -2.49 -26.41
N GLU A 169 0.94 -1.35 -26.47
CA GLU A 169 0.93 -0.41 -27.62
C GLU A 169 2.26 0.40 -27.79
N GLN A 170 2.54 0.82 -29.04
CA GLN A 170 3.79 1.31 -29.68
C GLN A 170 4.69 2.43 -29.02
N SER A 171 5.76 2.78 -29.75
CA SER A 171 7.07 3.39 -29.45
C SER A 171 7.19 4.64 -28.56
N SER A 172 6.15 5.46 -28.34
CA SER A 172 6.29 6.71 -27.56
C SER A 172 6.59 6.48 -26.08
N ASN A 173 6.20 5.32 -25.54
CA ASN A 173 6.43 4.97 -24.14
C ASN A 173 7.89 4.60 -23.83
N LEU A 174 8.68 4.27 -24.87
CA LEU A 174 10.10 3.91 -24.71
C LEU A 174 10.95 5.13 -24.36
N GLU A 175 10.71 6.26 -25.05
CA GLU A 175 11.40 7.52 -24.77
C GLU A 175 11.13 8.01 -23.35
N LEU A 176 9.88 7.87 -22.88
CA LEU A 176 9.54 8.20 -21.49
C LEU A 176 10.27 7.29 -20.50
N ALA A 177 10.25 5.97 -20.72
CA ALA A 177 10.96 5.03 -19.84
C ALA A 177 12.47 5.31 -19.81
N ILE A 178 13.09 5.61 -20.95
CA ILE A 178 14.50 6.00 -21.05
C ILE A 178 14.74 7.27 -20.25
N ALA A 179 13.93 8.32 -20.42
CA ALA A 179 14.07 9.57 -19.68
C ALA A 179 14.03 9.36 -18.14
N TYR A 180 13.11 8.52 -17.64
CA TYR A 180 13.04 8.19 -16.21
C TYR A 180 14.27 7.41 -15.71
N TYR A 181 14.89 6.56 -16.55
CA TYR A 181 16.14 5.89 -16.18
C TYR A 181 17.36 6.82 -16.25
N GLU A 182 17.43 7.69 -17.26
CA GLU A 182 18.53 8.63 -17.44
C GLU A 182 18.60 9.64 -16.30
N ASN A 183 17.45 10.09 -15.78
CA ASN A 183 17.39 10.96 -14.61
C ASN A 183 18.11 10.40 -13.37
N LEU A 184 18.36 9.09 -13.28
CA LEU A 184 19.07 8.49 -12.13
C LEU A 184 20.57 8.84 -12.08
N TRP A 185 21.14 9.35 -13.17
CA TRP A 185 22.58 9.58 -13.33
C TRP A 185 22.97 11.06 -13.49
N PHE A 186 22.00 11.98 -13.38
CA PHE A 186 22.19 13.43 -13.43
C PHE A 186 21.74 14.07 -12.12
#